data_AF-A0A951J7L7-F1
#
_entry.id   AF-A0A951J7L7-F1
#
_cell.length_a   1.000
_cell.length_b   1.000
_cell.length_c   1.000
_cell.angle_alpha   90.00
_cell.angle_beta   90.00
_cell.angle_gamma   90.00
#
_symmetry.space_group_name_H-M   'P 1'
#
loop_
_entity.id
_entity.type
_entity.pdbx_description
1 polymer ?
#
loop_
_entity_poly.entity_id
_entity_poly.type
_entity_poly.pdbx_seq_one_letter_code
_entity_poly.pdbx_strand_id
1 'polypeptide(L)'
;LAVGVRSVASAERVLDVPRTAFRPVPRVDSTVLRIRPHRPEPLTPGEEHDLRTLTRAAFQWRRKQLQKILRDHPDLALGRDGVERVEAATGRDLRARPETLGPDAFITLARAVARERGGGS
;
A
#
# COMPACT_ATOMS: atom_id res chain seq x y z
N LEU A 1 -2.71 6.73 6.66
CA LEU A 1 -4.14 6.39 6.49
C LEU A 1 -4.76 6.88 5.18
N ALA A 2 -4.01 7.47 4.23
CA ALA A 2 -4.61 8.00 2.98
C ALA A 2 -4.15 7.30 1.68
N VAL A 3 -3.16 6.40 1.75
CA VAL A 3 -2.60 5.76 0.53
C VAL A 3 -3.17 4.34 0.32
N GLY A 4 -3.75 3.70 1.34
CA GLY A 4 -4.44 2.40 1.19
C GLY A 4 -5.85 2.48 0.59
N VAL A 5 -6.49 3.66 0.61
CA VAL A 5 -7.86 3.86 0.07
C VAL A 5 -7.83 4.30 -1.39
N ARG A 6 -6.80 5.03 -1.81
CA ARG A 6 -6.62 5.46 -3.20
C ARG A 6 -6.04 4.39 -4.10
N SER A 7 -5.77 3.21 -3.55
CA SER A 7 -5.33 2.09 -4.36
C SER A 7 -6.52 1.45 -5.08
N VAL A 8 -7.45 0.91 -4.33
CA VAL A 8 -8.54 0.13 -4.94
C VAL A 8 -9.70 1.00 -5.41
N ALA A 9 -9.68 2.33 -5.19
CA ALA A 9 -10.82 3.20 -5.37
C ALA A 9 -10.47 4.68 -5.59
N SER A 10 -11.30 5.40 -6.36
CA SER A 10 -11.34 6.86 -6.32
C SER A 10 -12.03 7.32 -5.03
N ALA A 11 -11.38 8.20 -4.29
CA ALA A 11 -11.93 8.78 -3.07
C ALA A 11 -12.22 10.26 -3.30
N GLU A 12 -13.48 10.66 -3.29
CA GLU A 12 -13.89 12.06 -3.39
C GLU A 12 -14.43 12.55 -2.04
N ARG A 13 -14.20 13.83 -1.72
CA ARG A 13 -14.89 14.48 -0.59
C ARG A 13 -16.30 14.82 -1.03
N VAL A 14 -17.28 14.32 -0.30
CA VAL A 14 -18.69 14.56 -0.59
C VAL A 14 -19.15 15.83 0.10
N LEU A 15 -18.78 15.99 1.38
CA LEU A 15 -19.04 17.18 2.17
C LEU A 15 -18.21 17.17 3.47
N ASP A 16 -17.95 18.37 3.98
CA ASP A 16 -17.40 18.57 5.31
C ASP A 16 -18.54 18.67 6.33
N VAL A 17 -18.41 17.94 7.44
CA VAL A 17 -19.40 17.87 8.52
C VAL A 17 -18.84 18.63 9.72
N PRO A 18 -19.47 19.75 10.13
CA PRO A 18 -19.04 20.48 11.31
C PRO A 18 -19.24 19.63 12.57
N ARG A 19 -18.33 19.74 13.54
CA ARG A 19 -18.43 19.00 14.82
C ARG A 19 -19.76 19.17 15.56
N THR A 20 -20.48 20.27 15.32
CA THR A 20 -21.78 20.58 15.92
C THR A 20 -22.88 19.61 15.50
N ALA A 21 -22.65 18.83 14.43
CA ALA A 21 -23.53 17.76 13.97
C ALA A 21 -23.42 16.46 14.80
N PHE A 22 -22.52 16.36 15.79
CA PHE A 22 -22.31 15.16 16.62
C PHE A 22 -22.58 15.43 18.11
N ARG A 23 -23.07 14.41 18.84
CA ARG A 23 -23.26 14.42 20.31
C ARG A 23 -22.67 13.13 20.93
N PRO A 24 -21.77 13.23 21.93
CA PRO A 24 -21.11 14.46 22.41
C PRO A 24 -20.22 15.09 21.32
N VAL A 25 -19.98 16.40 21.44
CA VAL A 25 -19.27 17.19 20.41
C VAL A 25 -17.77 16.84 20.41
N PRO A 26 -17.20 16.40 19.27
CA PRO A 26 -15.78 16.08 19.16
C PRO A 26 -14.88 17.33 19.05
N ARG A 27 -13.56 17.15 19.28
CA ARG A 27 -12.54 18.22 19.24
C ARG A 27 -12.06 18.60 17.84
N VAL A 28 -12.50 17.90 16.80
CA VAL A 28 -12.09 18.08 15.40
C VAL A 28 -13.32 18.01 14.50
N ASP A 29 -13.25 18.65 13.32
CA ASP A 29 -14.30 18.53 12.30
C ASP A 29 -14.11 17.24 11.50
N SER A 30 -15.20 16.75 10.88
CA SER A 30 -15.22 15.48 10.14
C SER A 30 -15.43 15.74 8.64
N THR A 31 -14.95 14.85 7.79
CA THR A 31 -15.18 14.90 6.33
C THR A 31 -15.76 13.57 5.87
N VAL A 32 -16.82 13.59 5.06
CA VAL A 32 -17.37 12.40 4.41
C VAL A 32 -16.63 12.13 3.10
N LEU A 33 -16.05 10.94 2.99
CA LEU A 33 -15.37 10.46 1.78
C LEU A 33 -16.24 9.42 1.06
N ARG A 34 -16.50 9.59 -0.25
CA ARG A 34 -17.08 8.55 -1.11
C ARG A 34 -15.95 7.80 -1.79
N ILE A 35 -15.89 6.51 -1.54
CA ILE A 35 -14.87 5.59 -2.06
C ILE A 35 -15.52 4.77 -3.19
N ARG A 36 -15.08 4.95 -4.44
CA ARG A 36 -15.54 4.18 -5.61
C ARG A 36 -14.44 3.26 -6.11
N PRO A 37 -14.58 1.93 -5.99
CA PRO A 37 -13.54 1.03 -6.44
C PRO A 37 -13.26 1.15 -7.94
N HIS A 38 -12.00 1.34 -8.34
CA HIS A 38 -11.58 0.98 -9.69
C HIS A 38 -11.61 -0.54 -9.75
N ARG A 39 -12.09 -1.17 -10.84
CA ARG A 39 -12.00 -2.63 -10.99
C ARG A 39 -10.64 -2.97 -11.62
N PRO A 40 -9.58 -3.30 -10.85
CA PRO A 40 -8.57 -4.19 -11.37
C PRO A 40 -9.19 -5.58 -11.58
N GLU A 41 -8.52 -6.42 -12.34
CA GLU A 41 -8.82 -7.86 -12.38
C GLU A 41 -8.97 -8.39 -10.95
N PRO A 42 -9.94 -9.29 -10.67
CA PRO A 42 -10.12 -9.85 -9.33
C PRO A 42 -8.81 -10.48 -8.85
N LEU A 43 -8.28 -10.00 -7.72
CA LEU A 43 -7.13 -10.62 -7.09
C LEU A 43 -7.55 -11.97 -6.52
N THR A 44 -6.67 -12.96 -6.64
CA THR A 44 -6.82 -14.22 -5.92
C THR A 44 -6.65 -14.00 -4.40
N PRO A 45 -7.18 -14.89 -3.53
CA PRO A 45 -7.00 -14.77 -2.09
C PRO A 45 -5.53 -14.67 -1.64
N GLY A 46 -4.61 -15.32 -2.37
CA GLY A 46 -3.17 -15.24 -2.15
C GLY A 46 -2.61 -13.85 -2.49
N GLU A 47 -2.93 -13.32 -3.67
CA GLU A 47 -2.50 -11.97 -4.06
C GLU A 47 -3.03 -10.88 -3.12
N GLU A 48 -4.26 -11.04 -2.61
CA GLU A 48 -4.77 -10.13 -1.60
C GLU A 48 -3.99 -10.21 -0.29
N HIS A 49 -3.58 -11.42 0.12
CA HIS A 49 -2.76 -11.59 1.31
C HIS A 49 -1.40 -10.91 1.13
N ASP A 50 -0.75 -11.12 0.00
CA ASP A 50 0.55 -10.52 -0.32
C ASP A 50 0.47 -8.99 -0.39
N LEU A 51 -0.59 -8.47 -1.02
CA LEU A 51 -0.86 -7.04 -1.07
C LEU A 51 -1.08 -6.45 0.32
N ARG A 52 -1.85 -7.13 1.18
CA ARG A 52 -2.06 -6.71 2.58
C ARG A 52 -0.74 -6.70 3.35
N THR A 53 0.08 -7.74 3.22
CA THR A 53 1.37 -7.86 3.89
C THR A 53 2.33 -6.75 3.45
N LEU A 54 2.49 -6.53 2.14
CA LEU A 54 3.33 -5.46 1.61
C LEU A 54 2.82 -4.08 2.06
N THR A 55 1.53 -3.83 1.95
CA THR A 55 0.92 -2.56 2.36
C THR A 55 1.13 -2.31 3.84
N ARG A 56 0.92 -3.31 4.71
CA ARG A 56 1.15 -3.17 6.15
C ARG A 56 2.60 -2.77 6.45
N ALA A 57 3.57 -3.50 5.90
CA ALA A 57 4.99 -3.23 6.09
C ALA A 57 5.39 -1.83 5.59
N ALA A 58 4.93 -1.47 4.40
CA ALA A 58 5.16 -0.18 3.77
C ALA A 58 4.70 0.99 4.63
N PHE A 59 3.51 0.90 5.24
CA PHE A 59 2.96 1.99 6.05
C PHE A 59 3.48 2.01 7.49
N GLN A 60 3.87 0.86 8.04
CA GLN A 60 4.60 0.81 9.30
C GLN A 60 5.92 1.62 9.18
N TRP A 61 6.61 1.49 8.05
CA TRP A 61 7.87 2.18 7.77
C TRP A 61 7.74 3.29 6.73
N ARG A 62 6.61 4.02 6.71
CA ARG A 62 6.30 5.03 5.67
C ARG A 62 7.41 6.05 5.36
N ARG A 63 8.26 6.38 6.34
CA ARG A 63 9.36 7.35 6.16
C ARG A 63 10.64 6.75 5.55
N LYS A 64 10.70 5.43 5.36
CA LYS A 64 11.84 4.72 4.78
C LYS A 64 11.60 4.50 3.28
N GLN A 65 12.68 4.39 2.53
CA GLN A 65 12.60 4.05 1.10
C GLN A 65 12.12 2.60 0.94
N LEU A 66 11.39 2.31 -0.14
CA LEU A 66 10.88 0.97 -0.41
C LEU A 66 11.98 -0.10 -0.38
N GLN A 67 13.16 0.18 -0.93
CA GLN A 67 14.32 -0.72 -0.87
C GLN A 67 14.68 -1.13 0.56
N LYS A 68 14.60 -0.21 1.53
CA LYS A 68 14.91 -0.47 2.95
C LYS A 68 13.82 -1.33 3.58
N ILE A 69 12.57 -1.09 3.20
CA ILE A 69 11.40 -1.83 3.71
C ILE A 69 11.42 -3.25 3.17
N LEU A 70 11.54 -3.43 1.85
CA LEU A 70 11.57 -4.74 1.21
C LEU A 70 12.72 -5.60 1.74
N ARG A 71 13.91 -5.01 1.92
CA ARG A 71 15.10 -5.74 2.40
C ARG A 71 15.00 -6.16 3.86
N ASP A 72 14.64 -5.23 4.74
CA ASP A 72 14.91 -5.35 6.18
C ASP A 72 13.64 -5.50 7.04
N HIS A 73 12.44 -5.33 6.47
CA HIS A 73 11.20 -5.49 7.24
C HIS A 73 10.96 -6.96 7.58
N PRO A 74 10.67 -7.33 8.85
CA PRO A 74 10.54 -8.73 9.26
C PRO A 74 9.49 -9.52 8.46
N ASP A 75 8.39 -8.87 8.08
CA ASP A 75 7.33 -9.50 7.29
C ASP A 75 7.72 -9.76 5.83
N LEU A 76 8.82 -9.19 5.32
CA LEU A 76 9.24 -9.26 3.90
C LEU A 76 10.63 -9.88 3.72
N ALA A 77 11.63 -9.34 4.42
CA ALA A 77 12.99 -9.86 4.59
C ALA A 77 13.64 -10.42 3.30
N LEU A 78 13.51 -9.72 2.17
CA LEU A 78 13.98 -10.20 0.86
C LEU A 78 15.50 -10.29 0.72
N GLY A 79 16.26 -9.66 1.62
CA GLY A 79 17.70 -9.50 1.46
C GLY A 79 18.06 -8.59 0.27
N ARG A 80 19.36 -8.40 0.02
CA ARG A 80 19.82 -7.47 -1.02
C ARG A 80 19.46 -7.99 -2.42
N ASP A 81 19.77 -9.25 -2.68
CA ASP A 81 19.60 -9.85 -4.00
C ASP A 81 18.11 -9.95 -4.39
N GLY A 82 17.23 -10.23 -3.43
CA GLY A 82 15.78 -10.23 -3.67
C GLY A 82 15.25 -8.86 -4.03
N VAL A 83 15.77 -7.79 -3.41
CA VAL A 83 15.39 -6.41 -3.78
C VAL A 83 15.86 -6.05 -5.18
N GLU A 84 17.07 -6.43 -5.57
CA GLU A 84 17.59 -6.20 -6.92
C GLU A 84 16.75 -6.93 -7.98
N ARG A 85 16.31 -8.16 -7.70
CA ARG A 85 15.39 -8.89 -8.59
C ARG A 85 14.00 -8.27 -8.67
N VAL A 86 13.44 -7.77 -7.55
CA VAL A 86 12.18 -7.02 -7.58
C VAL A 86 12.30 -5.72 -8.39
N GLU A 87 13.42 -4.99 -8.24
CA GLU A 87 13.69 -3.78 -9.02
C GLU A 87 13.75 -4.10 -10.52
N ALA A 88 14.49 -5.14 -10.90
CA ALA A 88 14.60 -5.58 -12.29
C ALA A 88 13.25 -6.07 -12.86
N ALA A 89 12.48 -6.84 -12.09
CA ALA A 89 11.20 -7.40 -12.54
C ALA A 89 10.08 -6.36 -12.67
N THR A 90 10.13 -5.28 -11.88
CA THR A 90 9.08 -4.26 -11.85
C THR A 90 9.48 -2.99 -12.61
N GLY A 91 10.76 -2.77 -12.87
CA GLY A 91 11.31 -1.56 -13.50
C GLY A 91 11.06 -0.29 -12.66
N ARG A 92 10.81 -0.42 -11.35
CA ARG A 92 10.42 0.69 -10.48
C ARG A 92 11.60 1.18 -9.65
N ASP A 93 11.69 2.49 -9.46
CA ASP A 93 12.63 3.08 -8.51
C ASP A 93 12.23 2.76 -7.07
N LEU A 94 12.96 1.85 -6.42
CA LEU A 94 12.74 1.46 -5.04
C LEU A 94 13.33 2.46 -4.03
N ARG A 95 13.99 3.54 -4.50
CA ARG A 95 14.40 4.68 -3.65
C ARG A 95 13.22 5.58 -3.29
N ALA A 96 12.09 5.44 -3.98
CA ALA A 96 10.85 6.14 -3.67
C ALA A 96 10.30 5.74 -2.28
N ARG A 97 9.52 6.64 -1.67
CA ARG A 97 8.82 6.36 -0.41
C ARG A 97 7.46 5.73 -0.70
N PRO A 98 6.95 4.86 0.17
CA PRO A 98 5.68 4.17 -0.07
C PRO A 98 4.48 5.09 -0.31
N GLU A 99 4.43 6.27 0.32
CA GLU A 99 3.32 7.21 0.12
C GLU A 99 3.24 7.82 -1.28
N THR A 100 4.30 7.71 -2.08
CA THR A 100 4.32 8.23 -3.46
C THR A 100 3.85 7.19 -4.47
N LEU A 101 3.55 5.96 -4.05
CA LEU A 101 3.10 4.90 -4.92
C LEU A 101 1.57 4.85 -5.00
N GLY A 102 1.08 4.70 -6.22
CA GLY A 102 -0.32 4.40 -6.50
C GLY A 102 -0.68 2.93 -6.31
N PRO A 103 -1.97 2.59 -6.44
CA PRO A 103 -2.48 1.21 -6.38
C PRO A 103 -1.73 0.17 -7.17
N ASP A 104 -1.62 0.43 -8.47
CA ASP A 104 -1.19 -0.58 -9.43
C ASP A 104 0.28 -0.89 -9.20
N ALA A 105 1.01 0.11 -8.68
CA ALA A 105 2.37 -0.03 -8.19
C ALA A 105 2.44 -1.04 -7.03
N PHE A 106 1.55 -0.92 -6.05
CA PHE A 106 1.50 -1.84 -4.91
C PHE A 106 1.09 -3.25 -5.33
N ILE A 107 0.13 -3.40 -6.23
CA ILE A 107 -0.28 -4.71 -6.77
C ILE A 107 0.89 -5.37 -7.52
N THR A 108 1.57 -4.60 -8.39
CA THR A 108 2.73 -5.09 -9.15
C THR A 108 3.87 -5.48 -8.22
N LEU A 109 4.18 -4.67 -7.22
CA LEU A 109 5.21 -4.98 -6.22
C LEU A 109 4.84 -6.18 -5.37
N ALA A 110 3.58 -6.30 -4.93
CA ALA A 110 3.12 -7.44 -4.13
C ALA A 110 3.33 -8.76 -4.89
N ARG A 111 2.96 -8.79 -6.18
CA ARG A 111 3.19 -9.95 -7.06
C ARG A 111 4.67 -10.28 -7.22
N ALA A 112 5.52 -9.27 -7.42
CA ALA A 112 6.97 -9.48 -7.56
C ALA A 112 7.60 -10.00 -6.27
N VAL A 113 7.25 -9.40 -5.13
CA VAL A 113 7.71 -9.82 -3.80
C VAL A 113 7.24 -11.24 -3.46
N ALA A 114 5.99 -11.58 -3.79
CA ALA A 114 5.46 -12.92 -3.58
C ALA A 114 6.24 -13.98 -4.40
N ARG A 115 6.56 -13.68 -5.66
CA ARG A 115 7.39 -14.57 -6.49
C ARG A 115 8.78 -14.77 -5.90
N GLU A 116 9.42 -13.72 -5.41
CA GLU A 116 10.73 -13.82 -4.77
C GLU A 116 10.71 -14.62 -3.47
N ARG A 117 9.62 -14.52 -2.70
CA ARG A 117 9.46 -15.29 -1.45
C ARG A 117 9.05 -16.73 -1.68
N GLY A 118 8.30 -17.01 -2.75
CA GLY A 118 7.86 -18.37 -3.12
C GLY A 118 8.85 -19.13 -4.01
N GLY A 119 9.78 -18.42 -4.67
CA GLY A 119 10.81 -19.00 -5.55
C GLY A 119 12.09 -19.42 -4.83
N GLY A 120 12.22 -19.14 -3.53
CA GLY A 120 13.27 -19.67 -2.66
C GLY A 120 12.85 -21.03 -2.09
N SER A 121 12.86 -22.06 -2.94
CA SER A 121 12.79 -23.45 -2.50
C SER A 121 14.15 -23.97 -2.05
#